data_AF-A0A1U8CA46-F1
#
_entry.id   AF-A0A1U8CA46-F1
#
_cell.length_a   1.000
_cell.length_b   1.000
_cell.length_c   1.000
_cell.angle_alpha   90.00
_cell.angle_beta   90.00
_cell.angle_gamma   90.00
#
_symmetry.space_group_name_H-M   'P 1'
#
loop_
_entity.id
_entity.type
_entity.pdbx_description
1 polymer ?
#
loop_
_entity_poly.entity_id
_entity_poly.type
_entity_poly.pdbx_seq_one_letter_code
_entity_poly.pdbx_strand_id
1 'polypeptide(L)'
;MLYEELQRVKVPMRPSARLDLDTAHVFCQWQCCLQMGLYLNQLLSTPLPEPDLTQLYSGSLVHGLCQQLVASTSAESLLNMCPKAKQLYEHLFNATRSYAPAELFLPKAQSNSKKRRQKKKVANQSKNKVVTTSDTRQWYDRNNRFGLLMVESLEEHVETSELE
;
A
#
# COMPACT_ATOMS: atom_id res chain seq x y z
N MET A 1 -22.07 -16.63 -9.22
CA MET A 1 -22.70 -16.91 -7.91
C MET A 1 -21.86 -16.37 -6.76
N LEU A 2 -20.64 -16.85 -6.50
CA LEU A 2 -19.84 -16.32 -5.37
C LEU A 2 -19.54 -14.82 -5.47
N TYR A 3 -19.16 -14.32 -6.65
CA TYR A 3 -18.90 -12.89 -6.86
C TYR A 3 -20.11 -12.01 -6.51
N GLU A 4 -21.30 -12.39 -6.97
CA GLU A 4 -22.56 -11.69 -6.66
C GLU A 4 -22.87 -11.67 -5.15
N GLU A 5 -22.58 -12.75 -4.44
CA GLU A 5 -22.76 -12.79 -2.99
C GLU A 5 -21.76 -11.88 -2.26
N LEU A 6 -20.50 -11.85 -2.72
CA LEU A 6 -19.51 -10.92 -2.18
C LEU A 6 -19.93 -9.46 -2.42
N GLN A 7 -20.55 -9.15 -3.58
CA GLN A 7 -21.08 -7.80 -3.85
C GLN A 7 -22.13 -7.35 -2.83
N ARG A 8 -22.83 -8.25 -2.13
CA ARG A 8 -23.77 -7.87 -1.05
C ARG A 8 -23.08 -7.22 0.16
N VAL A 9 -21.79 -7.53 0.35
CA VAL A 9 -20.97 -6.99 1.45
C VAL A 9 -20.35 -5.64 1.07
N LYS A 10 -20.51 -5.21 -0.18
CA LYS A 10 -19.99 -3.94 -0.66
C LYS A 10 -20.56 -2.79 0.16
N VAL A 11 -19.68 -2.09 0.87
CA VAL A 11 -20.08 -0.96 1.69
C VAL A 11 -20.41 0.22 0.78
N PRO A 12 -21.63 0.78 0.83
CA PRO A 12 -21.92 2.01 0.12
C PRO A 12 -21.04 3.11 0.70
N MET A 13 -20.27 3.78 -0.18
CA MET A 13 -19.35 4.83 0.19
C MET A 13 -20.15 6.04 0.73
N ARG A 14 -20.36 6.09 2.04
CA ARG A 14 -20.98 7.24 2.69
C ARG A 14 -19.91 8.32 2.86
N PRO A 15 -20.15 9.58 2.42
CA PRO A 15 -19.17 10.66 2.52
C PRO A 15 -18.66 10.95 3.94
N SER A 16 -19.38 10.49 4.97
CA SER A 16 -19.08 10.71 6.39
C SER A 16 -18.54 9.48 7.13
N ALA A 17 -18.41 8.32 6.47
CA ALA A 17 -17.85 7.13 7.10
C ALA A 17 -16.33 7.31 7.24
N ARG A 18 -15.83 7.30 8.48
CA ARG A 18 -14.39 7.28 8.74
C ARG A 18 -13.82 5.98 8.15
N LEU A 19 -12.97 6.13 7.14
CA LEU A 19 -12.22 5.01 6.59
C LEU A 19 -11.22 4.51 7.63
N ASP A 20 -11.08 3.19 7.73
CA ASP A 20 -10.01 2.59 8.52
C ASP A 20 -8.68 2.80 7.77
N LEU A 21 -7.88 3.76 8.25
CA LEU A 21 -6.60 4.13 7.65
C LEU A 21 -5.61 2.98 7.66
N ASP A 22 -5.60 2.13 8.70
CA ASP A 22 -4.66 1.03 8.79
C ASP A 22 -4.95 0.00 7.71
N THR A 23 -6.23 -0.36 7.57
CA THR A 23 -6.70 -1.25 6.49
C THR A 23 -6.43 -0.65 5.10
N ALA A 24 -6.70 0.64 4.91
CA ALA A 24 -6.43 1.32 3.64
C ALA A 24 -4.93 1.28 3.28
N HIS A 25 -4.04 1.51 4.26
CA HIS A 25 -2.59 1.42 4.04
C HIS A 25 -2.15 0.01 3.66
N VAL A 26 -2.68 -1.03 4.30
CA VAL A 26 -2.38 -2.42 3.95
C VAL A 26 -2.81 -2.71 2.50
N PHE A 27 -3.99 -2.22 2.08
CA PHE A 27 -4.42 -2.39 0.70
C PHE A 27 -3.57 -1.61 -0.30
N CYS A 28 -3.13 -0.39 0.03
CA CYS A 28 -2.18 0.32 -0.83
C CYS A 28 -0.88 -0.46 -1.00
N GLN A 29 -0.35 -1.06 0.07
CA GLN A 29 0.85 -1.91 -0.03
C GLN A 29 0.61 -3.13 -0.91
N TRP A 30 -0.51 -3.82 -0.72
CA TRP A 30 -0.89 -4.96 -1.57
C TRP A 30 -1.03 -4.56 -3.05
N GLN A 31 -1.69 -3.44 -3.33
CA GLN A 31 -1.85 -2.91 -4.69
C GLN A 31 -0.49 -2.57 -5.33
N CYS A 32 0.43 -1.97 -4.57
CA CYS A 32 1.79 -1.72 -5.06
C CYS A 32 2.52 -3.02 -5.40
N CYS A 33 2.38 -4.07 -4.58
CA CYS A 33 2.98 -5.38 -4.85
C CYS A 33 2.36 -6.03 -6.11
N LEU A 34 1.04 -5.98 -6.25
CA LEU A 34 0.33 -6.46 -7.44
C LEU A 34 0.82 -5.76 -8.70
N GLN A 35 0.92 -4.43 -8.67
CA GLN A 35 1.40 -3.63 -9.79
C GLN A 35 2.81 -4.02 -10.23
N MET A 36 3.73 -4.24 -9.28
CA MET A 36 5.07 -4.72 -9.60
C MET A 36 5.06 -6.13 -10.21
N GLY A 37 4.17 -7.02 -9.74
CA GLY A 37 3.98 -8.35 -10.32
C GLY A 37 3.48 -8.31 -11.77
N LEU A 38 2.57 -7.38 -12.09
CA LEU A 38 2.09 -7.17 -13.45
C LEU A 38 3.22 -6.68 -14.38
N TYR A 39 4.00 -5.70 -13.93
CA TYR A 39 5.15 -5.22 -14.70
C TYR A 39 6.19 -6.31 -14.93
N LEU A 40 6.45 -7.16 -13.93
CA LEU A 40 7.32 -8.30 -14.09
C LEU A 40 6.76 -9.31 -15.12
N ASN A 41 5.47 -9.60 -15.07
CA ASN A 41 4.82 -10.48 -16.04
C ASN A 41 4.99 -9.93 -17.47
N GLN A 42 4.76 -8.63 -17.67
CA GLN A 42 4.92 -7.96 -18.96
C GLN A 42 6.37 -7.98 -19.45
N LEU A 43 7.33 -7.69 -18.56
CA LEU A 43 8.76 -7.73 -18.87
C LEU A 43 9.21 -9.12 -19.35
N LEU A 44 8.62 -10.17 -18.79
CA LEU A 44 8.87 -11.56 -19.16
C LEU A 44 8.07 -12.03 -20.40
N SER A 45 7.50 -11.10 -21.17
CA SER A 45 6.66 -11.39 -22.33
C SER A 45 5.37 -12.16 -21.99
N THR A 46 4.75 -11.80 -20.86
CA THR A 46 3.42 -12.27 -20.42
C THR A 46 3.28 -13.81 -20.31
N PRO A 47 4.13 -14.49 -19.53
CA PRO A 47 4.02 -15.93 -19.33
C PRO A 47 2.72 -16.34 -18.60
N LEU A 48 2.10 -15.41 -17.86
CA LEU A 48 0.82 -15.61 -17.19
C LEU A 48 -0.27 -14.72 -17.80
N PRO A 49 -1.53 -15.19 -17.84
CA PRO A 49 -2.65 -14.37 -18.28
C PRO A 49 -2.85 -13.18 -17.34
N GLU A 50 -3.04 -11.99 -17.92
CA GLU A 50 -3.29 -10.78 -17.13
C GLU A 50 -4.71 -10.81 -16.53
N PRO A 51 -4.86 -10.48 -15.23
CA PRO A 51 -6.16 -10.46 -14.58
C PRO A 51 -6.96 -9.19 -14.93
N ASP A 52 -8.29 -9.29 -14.95
CA ASP A 52 -9.18 -8.12 -14.96
C ASP A 52 -9.12 -7.42 -13.60
N LEU A 53 -8.44 -6.27 -13.57
CA LEU A 53 -8.24 -5.48 -12.35
C LEU A 53 -9.54 -4.97 -11.74
N THR A 54 -10.58 -4.76 -12.55
CA THR A 54 -11.88 -4.26 -12.08
C THR A 54 -12.64 -5.31 -11.28
N GLN A 55 -12.42 -6.59 -11.59
CA GLN A 55 -12.95 -7.73 -10.84
C GLN A 55 -12.04 -8.10 -9.66
N LEU A 56 -10.73 -7.91 -9.82
CA LEU A 56 -9.75 -8.29 -8.81
C LEU A 56 -9.79 -7.37 -7.57
N TYR A 57 -10.03 -6.07 -7.75
CA TYR A 57 -10.06 -5.13 -6.63
C TYR A 57 -11.22 -4.12 -6.74
N SER A 58 -12.02 -4.06 -5.67
CA SER A 58 -13.00 -2.99 -5.44
C SER A 58 -12.89 -2.52 -4.00
N GLY A 59 -12.41 -1.30 -3.78
CA GLY A 59 -12.13 -0.79 -2.42
C GLY A 59 -13.31 -0.91 -1.46
N SER A 60 -14.52 -0.55 -1.91
CA SER A 60 -15.76 -0.70 -1.13
C SER A 60 -16.09 -2.16 -0.77
N LEU A 61 -15.73 -3.10 -1.64
CA LEU A 61 -15.94 -4.52 -1.41
C LEU A 61 -14.93 -5.05 -0.39
N VAL A 62 -13.65 -4.80 -0.62
CA VAL A 62 -12.58 -5.37 0.22
C VAL A 62 -12.64 -4.78 1.64
N HIS A 63 -12.96 -3.50 1.81
CA HIS A 63 -13.21 -2.92 3.14
C HIS A 63 -14.43 -3.53 3.83
N GLY A 64 -15.51 -3.81 3.10
CA GLY A 64 -16.68 -4.50 3.65
C GLY A 64 -16.35 -5.91 4.11
N LEU A 65 -15.62 -6.66 3.28
CA LEU A 65 -15.16 -8.01 3.61
C LEU A 65 -14.23 -8.01 4.82
N CYS A 66 -13.30 -7.05 4.93
CA CYS A 66 -12.45 -6.93 6.11
C CYS A 66 -13.27 -6.67 7.39
N GLN A 67 -14.27 -5.78 7.36
CA GLN A 67 -15.14 -5.56 8.51
C GLN A 67 -15.89 -6.83 8.89
N GLN A 68 -16.40 -7.56 7.90
CA GLN A 68 -17.11 -8.82 8.14
C GLN A 68 -16.17 -9.91 8.67
N LEU A 69 -14.94 -10.00 8.18
CA LEU A 69 -13.91 -10.95 8.65
C LEU A 69 -13.40 -10.63 10.04
N VAL A 70 -13.34 -9.34 10.42
CA VAL A 70 -13.00 -8.93 11.79
C VAL A 70 -14.16 -9.23 12.75
N ALA A 71 -15.41 -9.10 12.29
CA ALA A 71 -16.60 -9.38 13.10
C ALA A 71 -16.97 -10.87 13.17
N SER A 72 -16.65 -11.63 12.13
CA SER A 72 -16.93 -13.08 12.01
C SER A 72 -15.70 -13.88 12.46
N THR A 73 -15.91 -15.12 12.89
CA THR A 73 -14.83 -15.96 13.41
C THR A 73 -13.98 -16.67 12.36
N SER A 74 -14.37 -16.67 11.07
CA SER A 74 -13.68 -17.50 10.06
C SER A 74 -13.96 -17.06 8.61
N ALA A 75 -12.91 -17.01 7.79
CA ALA A 75 -13.01 -16.73 6.35
C ALA A 75 -13.65 -17.90 5.58
N GLU A 76 -13.46 -19.11 6.07
CA GLU A 76 -14.02 -20.35 5.53
C GLU A 76 -15.54 -20.32 5.57
N SER A 77 -16.13 -19.66 6.57
CA SER A 77 -17.60 -19.49 6.68
C SER A 77 -18.18 -18.70 5.51
N LEU A 78 -17.46 -17.67 5.03
CA LEU A 78 -17.85 -16.87 3.86
C LEU A 78 -17.75 -17.67 2.56
N LEU A 79 -16.78 -18.59 2.49
CA LEU A 79 -16.50 -19.38 1.30
C LEU A 79 -17.31 -20.68 1.22
N ASN A 80 -18.05 -21.05 2.26
CA ASN A 80 -18.83 -22.30 2.30
C ASN A 80 -19.83 -22.44 1.14
N MET A 81 -20.29 -21.33 0.55
CA MET A 81 -21.20 -21.35 -0.61
C MET A 81 -20.51 -21.76 -1.92
N CYS A 82 -19.19 -21.81 -1.95
CA CYS A 82 -18.41 -22.28 -3.10
C CYS A 82 -17.24 -23.16 -2.65
N PRO A 83 -17.40 -24.50 -2.66
CA PRO A 83 -16.37 -25.44 -2.23
C PRO A 83 -15.04 -25.26 -2.97
N LYS A 84 -15.08 -24.92 -4.27
CA LYS A 84 -13.89 -24.66 -5.08
C LYS A 84 -13.11 -23.43 -4.58
N ALA A 85 -13.82 -22.35 -4.23
CA ALA A 85 -13.17 -21.14 -3.70
C ALA A 85 -12.57 -21.40 -2.32
N LYS A 86 -13.27 -22.17 -1.48
CA LYS A 86 -12.76 -22.60 -0.18
C LYS A 86 -11.48 -23.42 -0.30
N GLN A 87 -11.46 -24.43 -1.18
CA GLN A 87 -10.26 -25.23 -1.44
C GLN A 87 -9.09 -24.38 -1.94
N LEU A 88 -9.35 -23.44 -2.85
CA LEU A 88 -8.31 -22.54 -3.36
C LEU A 88 -7.75 -21.65 -2.24
N TYR A 89 -8.61 -21.10 -1.39
CA TYR A 89 -8.19 -20.34 -0.22
C TYR A 89 -7.33 -21.19 0.72
N GLU A 90 -7.73 -22.41 1.05
CA GLU A 90 -6.96 -23.30 1.92
C GLU A 90 -5.59 -23.64 1.32
N HIS A 91 -5.51 -23.94 0.02
CA HIS A 91 -4.25 -24.18 -0.66
C HIS A 91 -3.32 -22.97 -0.62
N LEU A 92 -3.84 -21.77 -0.96
CA LEU A 92 -3.05 -20.55 -0.96
C LEU A 92 -2.62 -20.16 0.46
N PHE A 93 -3.52 -20.26 1.43
CA PHE A 93 -3.24 -19.98 2.84
C PHE A 93 -2.16 -20.92 3.37
N ASN A 94 -2.28 -22.23 3.13
CA ASN A 94 -1.28 -23.20 3.55
C ASN A 94 0.08 -23.00 2.85
N ALA A 95 0.08 -22.68 1.56
CA ALA A 95 1.30 -22.41 0.80
C ALA A 95 2.01 -21.14 1.29
N THR A 96 1.25 -20.11 1.69
CA THR A 96 1.81 -18.83 2.17
C THR A 96 2.19 -18.86 3.65
N ARG A 97 1.55 -19.72 4.45
CA ARG A 97 1.77 -19.81 5.90
C ARG A 97 3.23 -20.10 6.27
N SER A 98 3.95 -20.90 5.49
CA SER A 98 5.37 -21.20 5.76
C SER A 98 6.32 -20.02 5.49
N TYR A 99 5.90 -19.04 4.69
CA TYR A 99 6.70 -17.88 4.33
C TYR A 99 6.29 -16.61 5.09
N ALA A 100 5.14 -16.64 5.75
CA ALA A 100 4.65 -15.54 6.56
C ALA A 100 5.26 -15.60 7.97
N PRO A 101 5.73 -14.46 8.52
CA PRO A 101 6.17 -14.38 9.91
C PRO A 101 5.08 -14.88 10.86
N ALA A 102 5.45 -15.70 11.85
CA ALA A 102 4.51 -16.30 12.80
C ALA A 102 3.72 -15.24 13.59
N GLU A 103 4.29 -14.04 13.74
CA GLU A 103 3.69 -12.87 14.38
C GLU A 103 2.41 -12.38 13.69
N LEU A 104 2.23 -12.67 12.40
CA LEU A 104 1.03 -12.31 11.66
C LEU A 104 -0.19 -13.17 12.03
N PHE A 105 0.04 -14.36 12.60
CA PHE A 105 -1.02 -15.29 13.02
C PHE A 105 -1.30 -15.26 14.52
N LEU A 106 -0.51 -14.49 15.29
CA LEU A 106 -0.76 -14.27 16.70
C LEU A 106 -1.86 -13.21 16.87
N PRO A 107 -2.78 -13.37 17.85
CA PRO A 107 -3.70 -12.31 18.20
C PRO A 107 -2.88 -11.07 18.58
N LYS A 108 -3.10 -9.94 17.89
CA LYS A 108 -2.46 -8.66 18.25
C LYS A 108 -2.81 -8.34 19.70
N ALA A 109 -1.87 -8.58 20.62
CA ALA A 109 -1.91 -7.95 21.92
C ALA A 109 -1.90 -6.44 21.68
N GLN A 110 -2.90 -5.73 22.20
CA GLN A 110 -3.00 -4.27 22.09
C GLN A 110 -1.77 -3.65 22.77
N SER A 111 -0.68 -3.48 22.01
CA SER A 111 0.47 -2.73 22.50
C SER A 111 0.08 -1.26 22.48
N ASN A 112 -0.33 -0.78 23.65
CA ASN A 112 -0.56 0.62 23.96
C ASN A 112 0.77 1.39 23.87
N SER A 113 1.35 1.52 22.67
CA SER A 113 2.49 2.39 22.44
C SER A 113 1.97 3.84 22.31
N LYS A 114 1.76 4.45 23.48
CA LYS A 114 1.57 5.90 23.62
C LYS A 114 2.75 6.60 22.92
N LYS A 115 2.56 7.06 21.68
CA LYS A 115 3.50 7.96 21.01
C LYS A 115 3.57 9.27 21.81
N ARG A 116 4.58 9.33 22.66
CA ARG A 116 5.00 10.50 23.43
C ARG A 116 5.33 11.64 22.46
N ARG A 117 4.33 12.49 22.17
CA ARG A 117 4.53 13.77 21.47
C ARG A 117 5.47 14.63 22.32
N GLN A 118 6.73 14.73 21.91
CA GLN A 118 7.63 15.74 22.46
C GLN A 118 7.15 17.11 21.99
N LYS A 119 6.77 17.92 22.97
CA LYS A 119 6.27 19.28 22.85
C LYS A 119 7.48 20.20 22.60
N LYS A 120 7.79 20.53 21.34
CA LYS A 120 8.74 21.63 21.06
C LYS A 120 7.96 22.94 21.01
N LYS A 121 8.00 23.67 22.13
CA LYS A 121 7.66 25.10 22.19
C LYS A 121 8.67 25.86 21.33
N VAL A 122 8.21 26.71 20.41
CA VAL A 122 8.94 27.92 20.02
C VAL A 122 7.92 29.03 19.88
N ALA A 123 8.18 30.13 20.58
CA ALA A 123 7.38 31.34 20.64
C ALA A 123 7.59 32.22 19.39
N ASN A 124 6.60 33.07 19.17
CA ASN A 124 6.45 34.13 18.17
C ASN A 124 7.72 34.96 17.89
N GLN A 125 7.87 35.51 16.67
CA GLN A 125 7.91 36.98 16.42
C GLN A 125 8.29 37.37 14.96
N SER A 126 7.37 38.11 14.33
CA SER A 126 7.45 39.18 13.31
C SER A 126 8.46 39.25 12.13
N LYS A 127 7.86 39.52 10.95
CA LYS A 127 8.12 40.56 9.91
C LYS A 127 9.50 40.67 9.21
N ASN A 128 9.39 40.56 7.88
CA ASN A 128 10.10 41.23 6.77
C ASN A 128 11.63 41.05 6.65
N LYS A 129 12.07 40.34 5.60
CA LYS A 129 12.92 40.91 4.52
C LYS A 129 13.17 39.89 3.41
N VAL A 130 13.02 40.37 2.18
CA VAL A 130 13.62 39.81 0.96
C VAL A 130 15.14 39.77 1.15
N VAL A 131 15.78 38.65 0.80
CA VAL A 131 17.11 38.54 0.15
C VAL A 131 17.33 37.07 -0.21
N THR A 132 17.72 36.88 -1.46
CA THR A 132 18.12 35.65 -2.14
C THR A 132 19.32 35.00 -1.47
N THR A 133 19.20 33.73 -1.09
CA THR A 133 20.33 32.79 -1.03
C THR A 133 19.84 31.42 -1.47
N SER A 134 20.41 30.96 -2.58
CA SER A 134 20.38 29.60 -3.08
C SER A 134 20.66 28.60 -1.97
N ASP A 135 19.67 27.78 -1.62
CA ASP A 135 19.91 26.61 -0.80
C ASP A 135 19.07 25.48 -1.40
N THR A 136 19.76 24.64 -2.17
CA THR A 136 19.28 23.43 -2.81
C THR A 136 18.84 22.45 -1.71
N ARG A 137 17.69 22.72 -1.06
CA ARG A 137 17.06 21.75 -0.19
C ARG A 137 16.45 20.68 -1.07
N GLN A 138 17.24 19.65 -1.27
CA GLN A 138 16.89 18.44 -1.97
C GLN A 138 15.65 17.83 -1.32
N TRP A 139 14.53 17.92 -2.03
CA TRP A 139 13.28 17.28 -1.68
C TRP A 139 13.42 15.78 -1.91
N TYR A 140 14.09 15.08 -1.00
CA TYR A 140 13.91 13.64 -0.89
C TYR A 140 12.57 13.40 -0.19
N ASP A 141 11.53 13.18 -0.99
CA ASP A 141 10.27 12.64 -0.49
C ASP A 141 10.55 11.27 0.12
N ARG A 142 10.45 11.17 1.44
CA ARG A 142 10.69 9.95 2.22
C ARG A 142 9.75 8.81 1.82
N ASN A 143 8.66 9.10 1.10
CA ASN A 143 7.74 8.10 0.59
C ASN A 143 8.08 7.60 -0.82
N ASN A 144 9.05 8.21 -1.50
CA ASN A 144 9.47 7.76 -2.82
C ASN A 144 10.52 6.66 -2.72
N ARG A 145 10.05 5.40 -2.76
CA ARG A 145 10.87 4.17 -2.80
C ARG A 145 11.84 4.07 -3.99
N PHE A 146 11.70 4.92 -5.00
CA PHE A 146 12.58 4.96 -6.18
C PHE A 146 13.58 6.12 -6.15
N GLY A 147 13.59 6.93 -5.08
CA GLY A 147 14.53 8.06 -4.95
C GLY A 147 16.00 7.65 -5.00
N LEU A 148 16.33 6.41 -4.65
CA LEU A 148 17.69 5.85 -4.74
C LEU A 148 18.13 5.52 -6.18
N LEU A 149 17.19 5.43 -7.13
CA LEU A 149 17.49 5.15 -8.54
C LEU A 149 17.70 6.42 -9.37
N MET A 150 17.49 7.60 -8.77
CA MET A 150 17.83 8.86 -9.41
C MET A 150 19.35 9.02 -9.32
N VAL A 151 20.05 8.49 -10.32
CA VAL A 151 21.46 8.81 -10.56
C VAL A 151 21.50 10.30 -10.88
N GLU A 152 22.10 11.09 -10.00
CA GLU A 152 22.49 12.45 -10.34
C GLU A 152 23.39 12.35 -11.57
N SER A 153 22.88 12.79 -12.71
CA SER A 153 23.68 12.96 -13.92
C SER A 153 24.74 14.01 -13.60
N LEU A 154 25.91 13.53 -13.21
CA LEU A 154 27.12 14.33 -13.10
C LEU A 154 27.45 14.84 -14.50
N GLU A 155 26.92 16.00 -14.85
CA GLU A 155 27.40 16.75 -16.01
C GLU A 155 28.78 17.29 -15.64
N GLU A 156 29.81 16.57 -16.08
CA GLU A 156 31.18 17.04 -16.17
C GLU A 156 31.20 18.31 -17.03
N HIS A 157 31.44 19.47 -16.40
CA HIS A 157 31.87 20.66 -17.12
C HIS A 157 33.29 20.44 -17.66
N VAL A 158 33.38 19.91 -18.87
CA VAL A 158 34.58 20.01 -19.71
C VAL A 158 34.60 21.42 -20.30
N GLU A 159 35.30 22.35 -19.64
CA GLU A 159 35.73 23.60 -20.28
C GLU A 159 36.99 23.32 -21.12
N THR A 160 36.77 22.94 -22.38
CA THR A 160 37.77 23.14 -23.44
C THR A 160 37.31 24.31 -24.28
N SER A 161 37.97 25.46 -24.15
CA SER A 161 37.93 26.54 -25.12
C SER A 161 39.37 26.90 -25.48
N GLU A 162 39.82 26.38 -26.62
CA GLU A 162 40.92 26.96 -27.39
C GLU A 162 40.35 27.65 -28.63
N LEU A 163 41.06 28.70 -29.07
CA LEU A 163 41.01 29.43 -30.34
C LEU A 163 40.03 30.62 -30.43
N GLU A 164 40.55 31.83 -30.20
CA GLU A 164 41.07 32.71 -31.27
C GLU A 164 42.10 33.71 -30.73
#